data_AF-A0A945LFI2-F1
#
_entry.id   AF-A0A945LFI2-F1
#
_cell.length_a   1.000
_cell.length_b   1.000
_cell.length_c   1.000
_cell.angle_alpha   90.00
_cell.angle_beta   90.00
_cell.angle_gamma   90.00
#
_symmetry.space_group_name_H-M   'P 1'
#
loop_
_entity.id
_entity.type
_entity.pdbx_description
1 polymer ?
#
loop_
_entity_poly.entity_id
_entity_poly.type
_entity_poly.pdbx_seq_one_letter_code
_entity_poly.pdbx_strand_id
1 'polypeptide(L)'
;MRIFKLATVLTMMLGASGCQTTYYDTGNGPITLSPSAARAFARYLEYQYPLDFAISEDGRTYHIYHCTGFNCNPGDAMAVSRCNERASKRGQVCKTFAIERDIVWKGKVSGLDSDAPKKLPESTAPASFSAVKLCGQALDKDDSSRWDSNYTIRAVVDEAKRRGFDPKKCREFLN
;
A
#
# COMPACT_ATOMS: atom_id res chain seq x y z
N MET A 1 60.15 1.14 37.46
CA MET A 1 58.88 0.40 37.62
C MET A 1 57.72 1.39 37.62
N ARG A 2 57.05 1.59 36.48
CA ARG A 2 55.71 2.20 36.37
C ARG A 2 55.01 1.54 35.19
N ILE A 3 54.07 0.66 35.51
CA ILE A 3 53.29 -0.13 34.57
C ILE A 3 52.03 0.69 34.29
N PHE A 4 51.93 1.31 33.11
CA PHE A 4 50.65 1.86 32.66
C PHE A 4 49.86 0.71 31.99
N LYS A 5 48.84 0.22 32.71
CA LYS A 5 47.79 -0.64 32.15
C LYS A 5 46.55 0.21 31.85
N LEU A 6 45.73 -0.32 30.94
CA LEU A 6 44.34 0.03 30.59
C LEU A 6 44.17 1.21 29.63
N ALA A 7 43.29 1.17 28.64
CA ALA A 7 42.49 0.09 28.05
C ALA A 7 41.95 0.66 26.72
N THR A 8 42.34 0.09 25.58
CA THR A 8 41.82 0.53 24.29
C THR A 8 40.42 -0.05 24.13
N VAL A 9 39.40 0.76 24.41
CA VAL A 9 37.99 0.44 24.17
C VAL A 9 37.78 0.39 22.66
N LEU A 10 37.78 -0.82 22.10
CA LEU A 10 37.43 -1.05 20.70
C LEU A 10 35.90 -1.02 20.59
N THR A 11 35.37 0.16 20.23
CA THR A 11 33.94 0.38 19.98
C THR A 11 33.47 -0.49 18.82
N MET A 12 32.83 -1.61 19.14
CA MET A 12 32.16 -2.50 18.19
C MET A 12 30.95 -1.74 17.63
N MET A 13 31.10 -1.18 16.42
CA MET A 13 29.99 -0.62 15.65
C MET A 13 29.07 -1.77 15.23
N LEU A 14 28.02 -2.02 16.00
CA LEU A 14 26.88 -2.83 15.57
C LEU A 14 26.15 -2.05 14.47
N GLY A 15 26.50 -2.34 13.21
CA GLY A 15 25.69 -1.96 12.07
C GLY A 15 24.38 -2.74 12.12
N ALA A 16 23.34 -2.14 12.68
CA ALA A 16 21.98 -2.63 12.52
C ALA A 16 21.57 -2.38 11.06
N SER A 17 21.87 -3.32 10.17
CA SER A 17 21.13 -3.46 8.92
C SER A 17 19.74 -3.96 9.29
N GLY A 18 18.87 -3.03 9.69
CA GLY A 18 17.44 -3.28 9.74
C GLY A 18 17.00 -3.56 8.31
N CYS A 19 16.86 -4.84 7.96
CA CYS A 19 16.03 -5.24 6.84
C CYS A 19 14.62 -4.73 7.16
N GLN A 20 14.26 -3.56 6.65
CA GLN A 20 12.88 -3.14 6.61
C GLN A 20 12.16 -4.18 5.74
N THR A 21 11.38 -5.05 6.36
CA THR A 21 10.52 -6.01 5.68
C THR A 21 9.49 -5.21 4.92
N THR A 22 9.80 -4.79 3.69
CA THR A 22 8.77 -4.26 2.80
C THR A 22 7.92 -5.46 2.41
N TYR A 23 6.73 -5.56 3.01
CA TYR A 23 5.75 -6.61 2.75
C TYR A 23 5.47 -6.80 1.24
N TYR A 24 5.68 -5.74 0.46
CA TYR A 24 5.55 -5.73 -0.99
C TYR A 24 6.90 -5.83 -1.72
N ASP A 25 7.01 -6.83 -2.60
CA ASP A 25 8.07 -6.91 -3.61
C ASP A 25 7.80 -5.88 -4.71
N THR A 26 8.37 -4.70 -4.53
CA THR A 26 8.14 -3.52 -5.36
C THR A 26 9.07 -3.52 -6.57
N GLY A 27 8.54 -3.20 -7.75
CA GLY A 27 9.34 -3.19 -8.97
C GLY A 27 10.29 -2.01 -9.06
N ASN A 28 11.29 -2.13 -9.93
CA ASN A 28 12.33 -1.15 -10.12
C ASN A 28 12.77 -1.03 -11.58
N GLY A 29 13.44 0.07 -11.91
CA GLY A 29 13.93 0.36 -13.26
C GLY A 29 12.89 1.07 -14.15
N PRO A 30 13.26 1.41 -15.40
CA PRO A 30 12.32 2.01 -16.33
C PRO A 30 11.25 1.00 -16.76
N ILE A 31 9.99 1.43 -16.80
CA ILE A 31 8.86 0.63 -17.28
C ILE A 31 7.99 1.43 -18.24
N THR A 32 7.50 0.77 -19.30
CA THR A 32 6.50 1.31 -20.22
C THR A 32 5.28 0.42 -20.16
N LEU A 33 4.16 0.95 -19.67
CA LEU A 33 2.90 0.21 -19.65
C LEU A 33 2.38 0.05 -21.07
N SER A 34 1.94 -1.16 -21.41
CA SER A 34 1.15 -1.39 -22.62
C SER A 34 -0.21 -0.68 -22.51
N PRO A 35 -0.88 -0.34 -23.62
CA PRO A 35 -2.20 0.30 -23.57
C PRO A 35 -3.25 -0.50 -22.77
N SER A 36 -3.15 -1.83 -22.78
CA SER A 36 -4.04 -2.70 -21.98
C SER A 36 -3.77 -2.55 -20.48
N ALA A 37 -2.50 -2.55 -20.08
CA ALA A 37 -2.10 -2.37 -18.69
C ALA A 37 -2.42 -0.96 -18.20
N ALA A 38 -2.22 0.08 -19.02
CA ALA A 38 -2.56 1.46 -18.71
C ALA A 38 -4.06 1.62 -18.43
N ARG A 39 -4.93 1.13 -19.32
CA ARG A 39 -6.39 1.13 -19.10
C ARG A 39 -6.81 0.34 -17.87
N ALA A 40 -6.13 -0.77 -17.59
CA ALA A 40 -6.39 -1.55 -16.40
C ALA A 40 -5.99 -0.83 -15.12
N PHE A 41 -4.86 -0.12 -15.16
CA PHE A 41 -4.44 0.73 -14.07
C PHE A 41 -5.44 1.88 -13.85
N ALA A 42 -5.92 2.53 -14.90
CA ALA A 42 -6.98 3.53 -14.77
C ALA A 42 -8.24 2.97 -14.07
N ARG A 43 -8.71 1.77 -14.44
CA ARG A 43 -9.82 1.11 -13.73
C ARG A 43 -9.49 0.72 -12.29
N TYR A 44 -8.26 0.31 -12.02
CA TYR A 44 -7.82 -0.05 -10.67
C TYR A 44 -8.01 1.12 -9.70
N LEU A 45 -7.66 2.31 -10.16
CA LEU A 45 -7.76 3.53 -9.42
C LEU A 45 -9.23 3.87 -9.07
N GLU A 46 -10.16 3.55 -9.97
CA GLU A 46 -11.61 3.75 -9.77
C GLU A 46 -12.24 2.80 -8.72
N TYR A 47 -11.59 1.72 -8.33
CA TYR A 47 -12.15 0.84 -7.29
C TYR A 47 -12.32 1.60 -5.98
N GLN A 48 -13.38 1.28 -5.24
CA GLN A 48 -13.66 1.89 -3.94
C GLN A 48 -12.56 1.57 -2.92
N TYR A 49 -12.10 0.31 -2.90
CA TYR A 49 -11.06 -0.23 -2.02
C TYR A 49 -9.98 -0.99 -2.83
N PRO A 50 -9.14 -0.29 -3.58
CA PRO A 50 -8.01 -0.92 -4.27
C PRO A 50 -6.97 -1.33 -3.23
N LEU A 51 -6.34 -2.51 -3.38
CA LEU A 51 -5.28 -2.96 -2.49
C LEU A 51 -3.93 -2.92 -3.18
N ASP A 52 -3.74 -3.69 -4.25
CA ASP A 52 -2.49 -3.68 -5.00
C ASP A 52 -2.71 -3.94 -6.50
N PHE A 53 -1.83 -3.34 -7.28
CA PHE A 53 -1.70 -3.56 -8.71
C PHE A 53 -0.32 -4.13 -8.98
N ALA A 54 -0.28 -5.35 -9.50
CA ALA A 54 0.96 -5.98 -9.94
C ALA A 54 1.07 -5.99 -11.46
N ILE A 55 2.28 -5.78 -11.97
CA ILE A 55 2.57 -5.79 -13.40
C ILE A 55 3.89 -6.51 -13.68
N SER A 56 3.97 -7.19 -14.82
CA SER A 56 5.21 -7.75 -15.34
C SER A 56 6.20 -6.67 -15.74
N GLU A 57 7.49 -6.98 -15.64
CA GLU A 57 8.59 -6.07 -15.98
C GLU A 57 8.54 -5.58 -17.45
N ASP A 58 7.97 -6.37 -18.37
CA ASP A 58 7.69 -5.94 -19.75
C ASP A 58 6.50 -4.96 -19.89
N GLY A 59 5.78 -4.64 -18.81
CA GLY A 59 4.65 -3.72 -18.79
C GLY A 59 3.35 -4.25 -19.43
N ARG A 60 3.23 -5.57 -19.66
CA ARG A 60 2.10 -6.15 -20.42
C ARG A 60 1.12 -6.96 -19.59
N THR A 61 1.62 -7.84 -18.73
CA THR A 61 0.81 -8.73 -17.90
C THR A 61 0.54 -8.04 -16.57
N TYR A 62 -0.70 -8.07 -16.10
CA TYR A 62 -1.05 -7.45 -14.83
C TYR A 62 -2.07 -8.29 -14.07
N HIS A 63 -2.19 -7.99 -12.77
CA HIS A 63 -3.31 -8.39 -11.94
C HIS A 63 -3.70 -7.26 -11.01
N ILE A 64 -5.00 -7.16 -10.74
CA ILE A 64 -5.57 -6.18 -9.83
C ILE A 64 -6.14 -6.96 -8.65
N TYR A 65 -5.81 -6.54 -7.44
CA TYR A 65 -6.53 -6.97 -6.26
C TYR A 65 -7.24 -5.76 -5.64
N HIS A 66 -8.53 -5.93 -5.40
CA HIS A 66 -9.36 -4.93 -4.76
C HIS A 66 -10.40 -5.63 -3.91
N CYS A 67 -10.93 -4.91 -2.94
CA CYS A 67 -12.01 -5.40 -2.11
C CYS A 67 -13.36 -4.98 -2.71
N THR A 68 -14.35 -5.84 -2.60
CA THR A 68 -15.76 -5.52 -2.90
C THR A 68 -16.50 -4.97 -1.68
N GLY A 69 -15.83 -4.89 -0.52
CA GLY A 69 -16.36 -4.40 0.74
C GLY A 69 -15.29 -4.40 1.83
N PHE A 70 -15.71 -4.22 3.09
CA PHE A 70 -14.82 -3.95 4.21
C PHE A 70 -14.14 -5.16 4.85
N ASN A 71 -14.65 -6.37 4.62
CA ASN A 71 -14.14 -7.59 5.27
C ASN A 71 -12.95 -8.20 4.50
N CYS A 72 -12.09 -7.35 3.97
CA CYS A 72 -10.98 -7.74 3.10
C CYS A 72 -9.71 -7.84 3.93
N ASN A 73 -9.01 -8.97 3.86
CA ASN A 73 -7.83 -9.18 4.66
C ASN A 73 -6.57 -8.75 3.87
N PRO A 74 -5.86 -7.68 4.27
CA PRO A 74 -4.68 -7.18 3.55
C PRO A 74 -3.52 -8.17 3.46
N GLY A 75 -3.47 -9.14 4.38
CA GLY A 75 -2.47 -10.22 4.37
C GLY A 75 -2.52 -11.13 3.14
N ASP A 76 -3.59 -11.01 2.35
CA ASP A 76 -3.88 -11.79 1.14
C ASP A 76 -3.68 -10.97 -0.15
N ALA A 77 -2.82 -9.94 -0.17
CA ALA A 77 -2.54 -9.18 -1.39
C ALA A 77 -1.88 -10.07 -2.47
N MET A 78 -2.73 -10.72 -3.26
CA MET A 78 -2.41 -11.81 -4.19
C MET A 78 -2.00 -11.32 -5.58
N ALA A 79 -1.95 -10.01 -5.83
CA ALA A 79 -1.79 -9.51 -7.20
C ALA A 79 -0.49 -10.00 -7.85
N VAL A 80 0.64 -9.98 -7.12
CA VAL A 80 1.93 -10.47 -7.64
C VAL A 80 1.85 -11.95 -7.99
N SER A 81 1.32 -12.79 -7.09
CA SER A 81 1.18 -14.24 -7.31
C SER A 81 0.34 -14.55 -8.55
N ARG A 82 -0.87 -13.97 -8.65
CA ARG A 82 -1.77 -14.16 -9.78
C ARG A 82 -1.25 -13.58 -11.10
N CYS A 83 -0.48 -12.50 -11.01
CA CYS A 83 0.21 -11.96 -12.18
C CYS A 83 1.30 -12.93 -12.66
N ASN A 84 2.11 -13.48 -11.76
CA ASN A 84 3.19 -14.42 -12.07
C ASN A 84 2.68 -15.73 -12.70
N GLU A 85 1.52 -16.25 -12.27
CA GLU A 85 0.87 -17.41 -12.91
C GLU A 85 0.64 -17.21 -14.42
N ARG A 86 0.44 -15.96 -14.85
CA ARG A 86 0.24 -15.59 -16.26
C ARG A 86 1.54 -15.19 -16.94
N ALA A 87 2.38 -14.41 -16.26
CA ALA A 87 3.59 -13.82 -16.81
C ALA A 87 4.73 -14.83 -17.03
N SER A 88 4.83 -15.84 -16.16
CA SER A 88 5.85 -16.90 -16.23
C SER A 88 5.85 -17.67 -17.55
N LYS A 89 4.67 -17.84 -18.17
CA LYS A 89 4.52 -18.45 -19.52
C LYS A 89 5.26 -17.68 -20.63
N ARG A 90 5.66 -16.44 -20.37
CA ARG A 90 6.37 -15.55 -21.28
C ARG A 90 7.77 -15.19 -20.76
N GLY A 91 8.27 -15.92 -19.76
CA GLY A 91 9.57 -15.64 -19.13
C GLY A 91 9.62 -14.31 -18.39
N GLN A 92 8.47 -13.82 -17.91
CA GLN A 92 8.35 -12.53 -17.23
C GLN A 92 8.05 -12.71 -15.74
N VAL A 93 8.52 -11.76 -14.94
CA VAL A 93 8.24 -11.66 -13.51
C VAL A 93 7.39 -10.43 -13.25
N CYS A 94 6.40 -10.57 -12.39
CA CYS A 94 5.57 -9.49 -11.90
C CYS A 94 6.07 -8.94 -10.58
N LYS A 95 5.92 -7.62 -10.44
CA LYS A 95 6.23 -6.87 -9.23
C LYS A 95 5.07 -5.94 -8.88
N THR A 96 5.05 -5.48 -7.64
CA THR A 96 4.06 -4.49 -7.17
C THR A 96 4.36 -3.15 -7.85
N PHE A 97 3.38 -2.61 -8.54
CA PHE A 97 3.45 -1.32 -9.23
C PHE A 97 2.76 -0.21 -8.44
N ALA A 98 1.60 -0.51 -7.88
CA ALA A 98 0.87 0.41 -7.01
C ALA A 98 0.28 -0.31 -5.81
N ILE A 99 0.19 0.42 -4.70
CA ILE A 99 -0.52 0.01 -3.49
C ILE A 99 -1.59 1.08 -3.28
N GLU A 100 -2.82 0.63 -3.09
CA GLU A 100 -4.04 1.44 -3.13
C GLU A 100 -4.16 2.29 -4.40
N ARG A 101 -3.61 3.51 -4.37
CA ARG A 101 -3.65 4.46 -5.48
C ARG A 101 -2.29 5.12 -5.69
N ASP A 102 -1.31 4.76 -4.86
CA ASP A 102 0.03 5.30 -4.92
C ASP A 102 0.89 4.37 -5.77
N ILE A 103 1.49 4.93 -6.82
CA ILE A 103 2.51 4.22 -7.59
C ILE A 103 3.75 4.10 -6.71
N VAL A 104 4.14 2.86 -6.42
CA VAL A 104 5.33 2.54 -5.60
C VAL A 104 6.52 2.08 -6.44
N TRP A 105 6.33 1.90 -7.75
CA TRP A 105 7.39 1.50 -8.67
C TRP A 105 8.60 2.44 -8.63
N LYS A 106 9.80 1.89 -8.44
CA LYS A 106 11.05 2.65 -8.29
C LYS A 106 11.74 2.85 -9.64
N GLY A 107 11.38 3.90 -10.36
CA GLY A 107 12.04 4.26 -11.61
C GLY A 107 11.15 5.08 -12.54
N LYS A 108 11.63 5.30 -13.77
CA LYS A 108 10.86 6.04 -14.78
C LYS A 108 9.67 5.19 -15.25
N VAL A 109 8.46 5.68 -14.99
CA VAL A 109 7.22 5.09 -15.51
C VAL A 109 6.76 5.87 -16.73
N SER A 110 6.34 5.16 -17.78
CA SER A 110 5.79 5.73 -19.01
C SER A 110 4.67 4.85 -19.58
N GLY A 111 3.97 5.32 -20.60
CA GLY A 111 2.81 4.59 -21.17
C GLY A 111 1.55 4.62 -20.29
N LEU A 112 1.57 5.39 -19.20
CA LEU A 112 0.34 5.84 -18.55
C LEU A 112 -0.34 6.84 -19.48
N ASP A 113 -1.64 6.68 -19.71
CA ASP A 113 -2.43 7.69 -20.41
C ASP A 113 -2.25 9.03 -19.68
N SER A 114 -1.94 10.10 -20.41
CA SER A 114 -1.63 11.42 -19.85
C SER A 114 -2.75 12.02 -18.99
N ASP A 115 -3.96 11.47 -19.14
CA ASP A 115 -5.18 11.87 -18.46
C ASP A 115 -5.51 10.99 -17.25
N ALA A 116 -4.76 9.91 -17.02
CA ALA A 116 -4.89 9.11 -15.81
C ALA A 116 -4.47 9.99 -14.60
N PRO A 117 -5.32 10.16 -13.57
CA PRO A 117 -5.01 11.05 -12.46
C PRO A 117 -3.71 10.62 -11.78
N LYS A 118 -2.69 11.48 -11.80
CA LYS A 118 -1.41 11.26 -11.07
C LYS A 118 -1.60 11.28 -9.55
N LYS A 119 -2.76 11.72 -9.09
CA LYS A 119 -3.27 11.64 -7.72
C LYS A 119 -4.79 11.49 -7.84
N LEU A 120 -5.35 10.45 -7.25
CA LEU A 120 -6.77 10.18 -7.42
C LEU A 120 -7.67 11.09 -6.59
N PRO A 121 -8.92 11.30 -7.03
CA PRO A 121 -9.94 11.86 -6.16
C PRO A 121 -10.06 11.00 -4.91
N GLU A 122 -10.09 11.69 -3.77
CA GLU A 122 -10.38 11.11 -2.46
C GLU A 122 -11.65 10.25 -2.57
N SER A 123 -11.59 8.99 -2.11
CA SER A 123 -12.71 8.06 -2.19
C SER A 123 -13.95 8.71 -1.57
N THR A 124 -15.04 8.88 -2.32
CA THR A 124 -16.27 9.53 -1.84
C THR A 124 -17.15 8.59 -1.02
N ALA A 125 -16.82 7.29 -0.95
CA ALA A 125 -17.66 6.34 -0.25
C ALA A 125 -17.70 6.53 1.29
N PRO A 126 -16.57 6.76 1.98
CA PRO A 126 -16.58 7.11 3.40
C PRO A 126 -17.44 8.35 3.69
N ALA A 127 -17.46 9.33 2.78
CA ALA A 127 -18.30 10.51 2.93
C ALA A 127 -19.81 10.20 3.03
N SER A 128 -20.25 9.04 2.55
CA SER A 128 -21.64 8.59 2.70
C SER A 128 -21.98 7.89 4.02
N PHE A 129 -21.00 7.57 4.88
CA PHE A 129 -21.25 6.77 6.08
C PHE A 129 -21.92 7.54 7.21
N SER A 130 -22.73 6.84 8.01
CA SER A 130 -23.12 7.34 9.34
C SER A 130 -21.89 7.40 10.25
N ALA A 131 -21.91 8.28 11.25
CA ALA A 131 -20.83 8.37 12.23
C ALA A 131 -20.57 7.03 12.95
N VAL A 132 -21.62 6.25 13.22
CA VAL A 132 -21.51 4.90 13.82
C VAL A 132 -20.69 3.97 12.91
N LYS A 133 -21.05 3.89 11.63
CA LYS A 133 -20.35 3.02 10.68
C LYS A 133 -18.91 3.49 10.45
N LEU A 134 -18.71 4.80 10.34
CA LEU A 134 -17.41 5.41 10.15
C LEU A 134 -16.47 5.09 11.32
N CYS A 135 -16.92 5.29 12.55
CA CYS A 135 -16.13 5.03 13.75
C CYS A 135 -15.88 3.54 13.99
N GLY A 136 -16.90 2.68 13.81
CA GLY A 136 -16.73 1.24 13.99
C GLY A 136 -15.71 0.64 13.00
N GLN A 137 -15.62 1.20 11.80
CA GLN A 137 -14.66 0.77 10.78
C GLN A 137 -13.27 1.38 10.97
N ALA A 138 -13.19 2.66 11.35
CA ALA A 138 -11.91 3.33 11.54
C ALA A 138 -11.12 2.80 12.74
N LEU A 139 -11.80 2.25 13.76
CA LEU A 139 -11.15 1.66 14.94
C LEU A 139 -10.56 0.26 14.68
N ASP A 140 -10.90 -0.42 13.58
CA ASP A 140 -10.42 -1.77 13.22
C ASP A 140 -10.38 -2.76 14.39
N LYS A 141 -11.55 -3.26 14.80
CA LYS A 141 -11.68 -4.20 15.94
C LYS A 141 -11.06 -3.66 17.24
N ASP A 142 -11.22 -2.35 17.47
CA ASP A 142 -10.66 -1.58 18.61
C ASP A 142 -9.13 -1.44 18.64
N ASP A 143 -8.40 -1.89 17.62
CA ASP A 143 -6.96 -1.65 17.51
C ASP A 143 -6.64 -0.25 16.98
N SER A 144 -6.83 0.74 17.86
CA SER A 144 -6.47 2.13 17.58
C SER A 144 -4.97 2.38 17.32
N SER A 145 -4.08 1.42 17.60
CA SER A 145 -2.65 1.58 17.36
C SER A 145 -2.30 1.64 15.86
N ARG A 146 -3.23 1.15 15.02
CA ARG A 146 -3.06 1.11 13.57
C ARG A 146 -3.87 2.17 12.82
N TRP A 147 -4.49 3.12 13.53
CA TRP A 147 -5.33 4.17 12.95
C TRP A 147 -4.64 4.89 11.77
N ASP A 148 -3.38 5.28 11.93
CA ASP A 148 -2.63 6.00 10.88
C ASP A 148 -1.82 5.09 9.94
N SER A 149 -1.63 3.82 10.30
CA SER A 149 -0.72 2.90 9.61
C SER A 149 -1.43 1.74 8.91
N ASN A 150 -2.71 1.51 9.19
CA ASN A 150 -3.52 0.54 8.48
C ASN A 150 -4.06 1.14 7.20
N TYR A 151 -3.35 0.83 6.12
CA TYR A 151 -3.65 1.30 4.78
C TYR A 151 -5.07 0.88 4.33
N THR A 152 -5.57 -0.31 4.71
CA THR A 152 -6.89 -0.78 4.24
C THR A 152 -8.09 0.04 4.70
N ILE A 153 -7.98 0.73 5.83
CA ILE A 153 -9.02 1.61 6.37
C ILE A 153 -8.68 3.08 6.16
N ARG A 154 -7.59 3.42 5.47
CA ARG A 154 -7.08 4.79 5.37
C ARG A 154 -8.12 5.78 4.86
N ALA A 155 -8.89 5.41 3.83
CA ALA A 155 -9.98 6.26 3.34
C ALA A 155 -11.08 6.49 4.40
N VAL A 156 -11.37 5.50 5.25
CA VAL A 156 -12.33 5.61 6.35
C VAL A 156 -11.76 6.49 7.47
N VAL A 157 -10.48 6.31 7.80
CA VAL A 157 -9.76 7.11 8.79
C VAL A 157 -9.63 8.56 8.36
N ASP A 158 -9.29 8.82 7.10
CA ASP A 158 -9.16 10.17 6.56
C ASP A 158 -10.50 10.91 6.62
N GLU A 159 -11.59 10.22 6.28
CA GLU A 159 -12.94 10.78 6.43
C GLU A 159 -13.34 10.98 7.91
N ALA A 160 -12.99 10.04 8.80
CA ALA A 160 -13.20 10.20 10.24
C ALA A 160 -12.49 11.45 10.77
N LYS A 161 -11.21 11.63 10.42
CA LYS A 161 -10.41 12.82 10.76
C LYS A 161 -11.03 14.09 10.16
N ARG A 162 -11.48 14.05 8.92
CA ARG A 162 -12.16 15.17 8.25
C ARG A 162 -13.42 15.61 9.00
N ARG A 163 -14.15 14.67 9.61
CA ARG A 163 -15.31 14.93 10.48
C ARG A 163 -14.95 15.25 11.92
N GLY A 164 -13.66 15.33 12.26
CA GLY A 164 -13.18 15.67 13.59
C GLY A 164 -13.17 14.49 14.57
N PHE A 165 -13.28 13.25 14.09
CA PHE A 165 -13.11 12.05 14.89
C PHE A 165 -11.63 11.65 15.00
N ASP A 166 -11.30 11.13 16.17
CA ASP A 166 -10.05 10.44 16.49
C ASP A 166 -10.42 9.12 17.20
N PRO A 167 -9.46 8.22 17.50
CA PRO A 167 -9.79 6.94 18.13
C PRO A 167 -10.50 7.07 19.47
N LYS A 168 -10.27 8.15 20.23
CA LYS A 168 -10.93 8.38 21.51
C LYS A 168 -12.38 8.80 21.28
N LYS A 169 -12.61 9.80 20.44
CA LYS A 169 -13.96 10.28 20.09
C LYS A 169 -14.81 9.21 19.43
N CYS A 170 -14.20 8.36 18.59
CA CYS A 170 -14.94 7.25 18.01
C CYS A 170 -15.38 6.22 19.05
N ARG A 171 -14.54 5.90 20.04
CA ARG A 171 -14.96 5.04 21.17
C ARG A 171 -16.05 5.69 22.01
N GLU A 172 -15.92 6.99 22.31
CA GLU A 172 -16.95 7.74 23.04
C GLU A 172 -18.28 7.78 22.29
N PHE A 173 -18.25 7.89 20.96
CA PHE A 173 -19.44 7.94 20.12
C PHE A 173 -20.14 6.57 19.96
N LEU A 174 -19.41 5.47 20.11
CA LEU A 174 -19.93 4.10 19.96
C LEU A 174 -20.44 3.50 21.28
N ASN A 175 -20.11 4.11 22.43
CA ASN A 175 -20.62 3.75 23.75
C ASN A 175 -21.93 4.49 24.06
#